data_AF-B2LSG2-F1
#
_entry.id   AF-B2LSG2-F1
#
_cell.length_a   1.000
_cell.length_b   1.000
_cell.length_c   1.000
_cell.angle_alpha   90.00
_cell.angle_beta   90.00
_cell.angle_gamma   90.00
#
_symmetry.space_group_name_H-M   'P 1'
#
loop_
_entity.id
_entity.type
_entity.pdbx_description
1 polymer ?
#
loop_
_entity_poly.entity_id
_entity_poly.type
_entity_poly.pdbx_seq_one_letter_code
_entity_poly.pdbx_strand_id
1 'polypeptide(L)'
;QVPPNMVINGIAVLVSLYVMAPIGMQAAQSMQGQAMAPQPTQALIQMFSAAREPFRGFLKAHAKEREKRFFMHSASIVWPKEAANNLHDTDLIVLAPAFTLSELADAFKIGFLLYIAFIVVDLIIANVLLAMGL
;
A
#
# COMPACT_ATOMS: atom_id res chain seq x y z
N GLN A 1 -12.06 -8.39 24.00
CA GLN A 1 -11.23 -7.40 23.29
C GLN A 1 -12.16 -6.27 22.88
N VAL A 2 -11.96 -5.08 23.46
CA VAL A 2 -12.66 -3.85 23.06
C VAL A 2 -11.61 -2.95 22.43
N PRO A 3 -11.85 -2.35 21.26
CA PRO A 3 -13.06 -2.42 20.44
C PRO A 3 -13.19 -3.72 19.62
N PRO A 4 -14.40 -4.08 19.12
CA PRO A 4 -14.58 -5.22 18.22
C PRO A 4 -13.85 -5.03 16.87
N ASN A 5 -13.27 -6.10 16.32
CA ASN A 5 -12.55 -6.07 15.03
C ASN A 5 -13.40 -5.52 13.87
N MET A 6 -14.71 -5.78 13.87
CA MET A 6 -15.61 -5.23 12.82
C MET A 6 -15.63 -3.69 12.82
N VAL A 7 -15.61 -3.07 14.00
CA VAL A 7 -15.60 -1.60 14.13
C VAL A 7 -14.27 -1.06 13.63
N ILE A 8 -13.15 -1.69 14.02
CA ILE A 8 -11.81 -1.30 13.59
C ILE A 8 -11.69 -1.38 12.05
N ASN A 9 -12.14 -2.48 11.45
CA ASN A 9 -12.13 -2.66 10.01
C ASN A 9 -13.01 -1.61 9.30
N GLY A 10 -14.18 -1.29 9.85
CA GLY A 10 -15.05 -0.24 9.31
C GLY A 10 -14.37 1.12 9.29
N ILE A 11 -13.72 1.50 10.39
CA ILE A 11 -12.95 2.77 10.47
C ILE A 11 -11.79 2.75 9.47
N ALA A 12 -11.04 1.65 9.39
CA ALA A 12 -9.91 1.52 8.47
C ALA A 12 -10.32 1.71 7.00
N VAL A 13 -11.45 1.11 6.59
CA VAL A 13 -11.98 1.28 5.24
C VAL A 13 -12.41 2.72 4.98
N LEU A 14 -13.13 3.36 5.92
CA LEU A 14 -13.58 4.74 5.77
C LEU A 14 -12.41 5.71 5.62
N VAL A 15 -11.37 5.57 6.45
CA VAL A 15 -10.15 6.38 6.35
C VAL A 15 -9.43 6.11 5.03
N SER A 16 -9.32 4.84 4.62
CA SER A 16 -8.70 4.47 3.34
C SER A 16 -9.40 5.13 2.15
N LEU A 17 -10.74 5.09 2.12
CA LEU A 17 -11.55 5.75 1.09
C LEU A 17 -11.38 7.27 1.11
N TYR A 18 -11.35 7.88 2.29
CA TYR A 18 -11.15 9.32 2.44
C TYR A 18 -9.79 9.76 1.89
N VAL A 19 -8.71 9.03 2.22
CA VAL A 19 -7.36 9.31 1.71
C VAL A 19 -7.25 9.04 0.20
N MET A 20 -7.96 8.02 -0.32
CA MET A 20 -7.95 7.67 -1.74
C MET A 20 -8.86 8.56 -2.62
N ALA A 21 -9.77 9.34 -2.04
CA ALA A 21 -10.71 10.19 -2.77
C ALA A 21 -10.09 11.03 -3.91
N PRO A 22 -8.98 11.79 -3.71
CA PRO A 22 -8.38 12.57 -4.79
C PRO A 22 -7.84 11.73 -5.95
N ILE A 23 -7.34 10.52 -5.67
CA ILE A 23 -6.84 9.60 -6.71
C ILE A 23 -8.00 9.09 -7.57
N GLY A 24 -9.13 8.75 -6.94
CA GLY A 24 -10.35 8.36 -7.63
C GLY A 24 -10.91 9.49 -8.51
N MET A 25 -10.88 10.74 -8.01
CA MET A 25 -11.30 11.90 -8.80
C MET A 25 -10.40 12.14 -10.01
N GLN A 26 -9.08 12.03 -9.85
CA GLN A 26 -8.12 12.14 -10.96
C GLN A 26 -8.34 11.03 -12.00
N ALA A 27 -8.61 9.80 -11.55
CA ALA A 27 -8.91 8.68 -12.45
C ALA A 27 -10.19 8.95 -13.27
N ALA A 28 -11.25 9.44 -12.64
CA ALA A 28 -12.49 9.78 -13.31
C ALA A 28 -12.30 10.91 -14.34
N GLN A 29 -11.54 11.95 -14.00
CA GLN A 29 -11.21 13.04 -14.94
C GLN A 29 -10.39 12.54 -16.13
N SER A 30 -9.41 11.68 -15.89
CA SER A 30 -8.55 11.09 -16.93
C SER A 30 -9.35 10.25 -17.95
N MET A 31 -10.46 9.65 -17.51
CA MET A 31 -11.37 8.91 -18.40
C MET A 31 -12.25 9.83 -19.24
N GLN A 32 -12.71 10.96 -18.69
CA GLN A 32 -13.59 11.90 -19.40
C GLN A 32 -12.89 12.70 -20.52
N GLY A 33 -11.57 12.92 -20.38
CA GLY A 33 -10.77 13.65 -21.38
C GLY A 33 -10.42 12.87 -22.64
N GLN A 34 -10.72 11.57 -22.72
CA GLN A 34 -10.39 10.74 -23.88
C GLN A 34 -11.60 10.61 -24.82
N ALA A 35 -11.42 10.99 -26.09
CA ALA A 35 -12.41 10.78 -27.12
C ALA A 35 -12.73 9.27 -27.23
N MET A 36 -14.01 8.91 -27.13
CA MET A 36 -14.42 7.51 -27.24
C MET A 36 -13.96 6.94 -28.58
N ALA A 37 -13.10 5.93 -28.54
CA ALA A 37 -12.72 5.19 -29.73
C ALA A 37 -13.99 4.64 -30.42
N PRO A 38 -14.04 4.61 -31.76
CA PRO A 38 -15.22 4.16 -32.49
C PRO A 38 -15.57 2.68 -32.23
N GLN A 39 -14.62 1.89 -31.72
CA GLN A 39 -14.87 0.52 -31.27
C GLN A 39 -14.99 0.43 -29.73
N PRO A 40 -16.04 -0.23 -29.20
CA PRO A 40 -16.26 -0.33 -27.75
C PRO A 40 -15.12 -1.05 -27.01
N THR A 41 -14.50 -2.05 -27.64
CA THR A 41 -13.38 -2.80 -27.04
C THR A 41 -12.13 -1.94 -26.87
N GLN A 42 -11.80 -1.09 -27.86
CA GLN A 42 -10.66 -0.18 -27.78
C GLN A 42 -10.92 0.96 -26.79
N ALA A 43 -12.16 1.45 -26.73
CA ALA A 43 -12.55 2.46 -25.75
C ALA A 43 -12.37 1.95 -24.31
N LEU A 44 -12.75 0.69 -24.03
CA LEU A 44 -12.55 0.07 -22.70
C LEU A 44 -11.07 -0.03 -22.31
N ILE A 45 -10.20 -0.45 -23.23
CA ILE A 45 -8.76 -0.56 -22.96
C ILE A 45 -8.14 0.81 -22.68
N GLN A 46 -8.50 1.82 -23.47
CA GLN A 46 -8.00 3.19 -23.30
C GLN A 46 -8.45 3.78 -21.96
N MET A 47 -9.75 3.67 -21.64
CA MET A 47 -10.30 4.12 -20.37
C MET A 47 -9.62 3.43 -19.17
N PHE A 48 -9.40 2.12 -19.23
CA PHE A 48 -8.67 1.40 -18.17
C PHE A 48 -7.22 1.87 -18.06
N SER A 49 -6.55 2.10 -19.20
CA SER A 49 -5.16 2.58 -19.23
C SER A 49 -5.00 4.01 -18.70
N ALA A 50 -6.03 4.85 -18.82
CA ALA A 50 -6.07 6.20 -18.27
C ALA A 50 -6.39 6.17 -16.77
N ALA A 51 -7.39 5.37 -16.39
CA ALA A 51 -7.83 5.24 -15.00
C ALA A 51 -6.73 4.66 -14.09
N ARG A 52 -5.87 3.77 -14.60
CA ARG A 52 -4.76 3.19 -13.82
C ARG A 52 -3.63 4.18 -13.53
N GLU A 53 -3.49 5.24 -14.29
CA GLU A 53 -2.31 6.12 -14.23
C GLU A 53 -2.18 6.88 -12.89
N PRO A 54 -3.27 7.47 -12.34
CA PRO A 54 -3.23 8.07 -11.00
C PRO A 54 -2.90 7.07 -9.89
N PHE A 55 -3.43 5.84 -9.97
CA PHE A 55 -3.09 4.78 -9.01
C PHE A 55 -1.63 4.36 -9.12
N ARG A 56 -1.10 4.26 -10.35
CA ARG A 56 0.31 3.99 -10.59
C ARG A 56 1.20 5.08 -9.99
N GLY A 57 0.83 6.35 -10.15
CA GLY A 57 1.49 7.49 -9.53
C GLY A 57 1.48 7.41 -8.00
N PHE A 58 0.32 7.10 -7.41
CA PHE A 58 0.18 6.91 -5.97
C PHE A 58 1.09 5.79 -5.43
N LEU A 59 1.08 4.62 -6.07
CA LEU A 59 1.93 3.49 -5.68
C LEU A 59 3.41 3.84 -5.81
N LYS A 60 3.81 4.52 -6.89
CA LYS A 60 5.20 4.94 -7.10
C LYS A 60 5.68 5.91 -6.01
N ALA A 61 4.80 6.78 -5.52
CA ALA A 61 5.14 7.74 -4.48
C ALA A 61 5.33 7.10 -3.09
N HIS A 62 4.66 5.97 -2.81
CA HIS A 62 4.66 5.34 -1.48
C HIS A 62 5.45 4.02 -1.43
N ALA A 63 5.73 3.40 -2.58
CA ALA A 63 6.60 2.22 -2.65
C ALA A 63 8.08 2.61 -2.50
N LYS A 64 8.76 2.01 -1.54
CA LYS A 64 10.20 2.24 -1.32
C LYS A 64 11.03 1.64 -2.45
N GLU A 65 12.10 2.35 -2.81
CA GLU A 65 13.05 1.93 -3.84
C GLU A 65 13.71 0.58 -3.53
N ARG A 66 13.90 0.26 -2.25
CA ARG A 66 14.40 -1.05 -1.82
C ARG A 66 13.45 -2.17 -2.24
N GLU A 67 12.15 -2.01 -1.97
CA GLU A 67 11.17 -3.08 -2.24
C GLU A 67 10.91 -3.23 -3.74
N LYS A 68 10.88 -2.13 -4.50
CA LYS A 68 10.83 -2.20 -5.98
C LYS A 68 12.00 -3.00 -6.54
N ARG A 69 13.23 -2.71 -6.10
CA ARG A 69 14.43 -3.46 -6.53
C ARG A 69 14.38 -4.93 -6.13
N PHE A 70 13.84 -5.24 -4.95
CA PHE A 70 13.65 -6.62 -4.51
C PHE A 70 12.73 -7.40 -5.48
N PHE A 71 11.57 -6.83 -5.84
CA PHE A 71 10.65 -7.49 -6.76
C PHE A 71 11.19 -7.56 -8.20
N MET A 72 11.90 -6.54 -8.66
CA MET A 72 12.63 -6.57 -9.95
C MET A 72 13.66 -7.70 -9.99
N HIS A 73 14.46 -7.83 -8.92
CA HIS A 73 15.45 -8.88 -8.81
C HIS A 73 14.81 -10.27 -8.73
N SER A 74 13.74 -10.42 -7.93
CA SER A 74 12.97 -11.66 -7.84
C SER A 74 12.43 -12.09 -9.21
N ALA A 75 11.85 -11.15 -9.98
CA ALA A 75 11.38 -11.41 -11.33
C ALA A 75 12.53 -11.86 -12.26
N SER A 76 13.72 -11.27 -12.14
CA SER A 76 14.89 -11.68 -12.94
C SER A 76 15.35 -13.13 -12.70
N ILE A 77 15.00 -13.71 -11.55
CA ILE A 77 15.33 -15.08 -11.18
C ILE A 77 14.21 -16.05 -11.55
N VAL A 78 12.96 -15.67 -11.30
CA VAL A 78 11.81 -16.58 -11.34
C VAL A 78 11.10 -16.56 -12.69
N TRP A 79 11.14 -15.45 -13.43
CA TRP A 79 10.41 -15.30 -14.69
C TRP A 79 11.25 -15.70 -15.91
N PRO A 80 10.60 -16.02 -17.05
CA PRO A 80 11.31 -16.17 -18.31
C PRO A 80 12.13 -14.91 -18.65
N LYS A 81 13.35 -15.10 -19.17
CA LYS A 81 14.32 -14.00 -19.42
C LYS A 81 13.72 -12.87 -20.25
N GLU A 82 12.94 -13.20 -21.28
CA GLU A 82 12.28 -12.22 -22.15
C GLU A 82 11.27 -11.34 -21.40
N ALA A 83 10.49 -11.94 -20.51
CA ALA A 83 9.51 -11.21 -19.69
C ALA A 83 10.22 -10.35 -18.63
N ALA A 84 11.27 -10.86 -18.00
CA ALA A 84 12.04 -10.13 -17.00
C ALA A 84 12.77 -8.91 -17.59
N ASN A 85 13.31 -9.03 -18.80
CA ASN A 85 14.01 -7.92 -19.47
C ASN A 85 13.07 -6.77 -19.88
N ASN A 86 11.80 -7.05 -20.11
CA ASN A 86 10.79 -6.05 -20.46
C ASN A 86 10.09 -5.44 -19.22
N LEU A 87 10.37 -5.96 -18.04
CA LEU A 87 9.78 -5.50 -16.80
C LEU A 87 10.39 -4.16 -16.38
N HIS A 88 9.56 -3.23 -15.95
CA HIS A 88 9.98 -1.95 -15.41
C HIS A 88 9.56 -1.83 -13.95
N ASP A 89 10.33 -1.07 -13.16
CA ASP A 89 10.02 -0.82 -11.75
C ASP A 89 8.72 -0.01 -11.56
N THR A 90 8.25 0.65 -12.62
CA THR A 90 6.97 1.36 -12.67
C THR A 90 5.78 0.47 -13.04
N ASP A 91 5.98 -0.81 -13.34
CA ASP A 91 4.88 -1.69 -13.69
C ASP A 91 4.07 -2.07 -12.46
N LEU A 92 2.74 -2.12 -12.59
CA LEU A 92 1.84 -2.40 -11.46
C LEU A 92 2.14 -3.73 -10.76
N ILE A 93 2.62 -4.72 -11.52
CA ILE A 93 3.00 -6.03 -10.97
C ILE A 93 4.23 -5.97 -10.06
N VAL A 94 5.06 -4.92 -10.17
CA VAL A 94 6.17 -4.61 -9.27
C VAL A 94 5.73 -3.64 -8.18
N LEU A 95 5.04 -2.57 -8.57
CA LEU A 95 4.62 -1.50 -7.66
C LEU A 95 3.64 -1.96 -6.58
N ALA A 96 2.63 -2.76 -6.93
CA ALA A 96 1.60 -3.20 -5.98
C ALA A 96 2.17 -4.04 -4.81
N PRO A 97 2.99 -5.09 -5.05
CA PRO A 97 3.61 -5.82 -3.95
C PRO A 97 4.71 -5.00 -3.23
N ALA A 98 5.46 -4.15 -3.94
CA ALA A 98 6.45 -3.26 -3.32
C ALA A 98 5.82 -2.25 -2.36
N PHE A 99 4.70 -1.63 -2.76
CA PHE A 99 3.89 -0.75 -1.92
C PHE A 99 3.37 -1.49 -0.69
N THR A 100 2.74 -2.65 -0.88
CA THR A 100 2.20 -3.46 0.22
C THR A 100 3.27 -3.78 1.26
N LEU A 101 4.47 -4.19 0.83
CA LEU A 101 5.57 -4.48 1.74
C LEU A 101 6.12 -3.21 2.41
N SER A 102 6.18 -2.09 1.69
CA SER A 102 6.63 -0.80 2.22
C SER A 102 5.73 -0.30 3.34
N GLU A 103 4.41 -0.33 3.12
CA GLU A 103 3.38 0.07 4.09
C GLU A 103 3.30 -0.89 5.26
N LEU A 104 3.42 -2.21 5.02
CA LEU A 104 3.45 -3.19 6.11
C LEU A 104 4.63 -2.92 7.05
N ALA A 105 5.81 -2.65 6.50
CA ALA A 105 6.99 -2.32 7.30
C ALA A 105 6.79 -1.03 8.11
N ASP A 106 6.14 -0.01 7.54
CA ASP A 106 5.89 1.24 8.27
C ASP A 106 4.77 1.09 9.32
N ALA A 107 3.72 0.32 9.03
CA ALA A 107 2.69 -0.05 10.00
C ALA A 107 3.30 -0.80 11.20
N PHE A 108 4.24 -1.72 10.97
CA PHE A 108 4.98 -2.40 12.05
C PHE A 108 5.80 -1.42 12.88
N LYS A 109 6.48 -0.45 12.26
CA LYS A 109 7.25 0.57 13.02
C LYS A 109 6.34 1.44 13.88
N ILE A 110 5.21 1.89 13.33
CA ILE A 110 4.21 2.68 14.06
C ILE A 110 3.67 1.86 15.24
N GLY A 111 3.26 0.62 14.98
CA GLY A 111 2.78 -0.29 16.03
C GLY A 111 3.82 -0.54 17.11
N PHE A 112 5.08 -0.76 16.74
CA PHE A 112 6.19 -0.96 17.66
C PHE A 112 6.44 0.27 18.54
N LEU A 113 6.43 1.47 17.95
CA LEU A 113 6.63 2.73 18.69
C LEU A 113 5.52 2.96 19.72
N LEU A 114 4.25 2.69 19.34
CA LEU A 114 3.12 2.76 20.27
C LEU A 114 3.26 1.71 21.39
N TYR A 115 3.71 0.50 21.04
CA TYR A 115 3.84 -0.61 21.99
C TYR A 115 4.92 -0.37 23.06
N ILE A 116 6.02 0.31 22.71
CA ILE A 116 7.09 0.65 23.66
C ILE A 116 6.56 1.43 24.87
N ALA A 117 5.64 2.38 24.66
CA ALA A 117 5.10 3.18 25.76
C ALA A 117 4.41 2.32 26.81
N PHE A 118 3.64 1.31 26.37
CA PHE A 118 2.96 0.38 27.26
C PHE A 118 3.94 -0.56 27.97
N ILE A 119 4.94 -1.10 27.27
CA ILE A 119 5.99 -1.91 27.89
C ILE A 119 6.68 -1.16 29.03
N VAL A 120 7.00 0.12 28.82
CA VAL A 120 7.69 0.92 29.83
C VAL A 120 6.83 1.05 31.09
N VAL A 121 5.54 1.33 30.94
CA VAL A 121 4.60 1.41 32.07
C VAL A 121 4.51 0.06 32.79
N ASP A 122 4.36 -1.04 32.05
CA ASP A 122 4.27 -2.38 32.62
C ASP A 122 5.53 -2.75 33.41
N LEU A 123 6.72 -2.44 32.87
CA LEU A 123 7.99 -2.67 33.53
C LEU A 123 8.13 -1.85 34.82
N ILE A 124 7.70 -0.59 34.79
CA ILE A 124 7.72 0.29 35.98
C ILE A 124 6.82 -0.28 37.06
N ILE A 125 5.58 -0.64 36.72
CA ILE A 125 4.62 -1.19 37.69
C ILE A 125 5.15 -2.50 38.29
N ALA A 126 5.67 -3.41 37.45
CA ALA A 126 6.24 -4.68 37.92
C ALA A 126 7.38 -4.45 38.90
N ASN A 127 8.31 -3.53 38.61
CA ASN A 127 9.42 -3.22 39.51
C ASN A 127 8.96 -2.59 40.83
N VAL A 128 7.93 -1.74 40.80
CA VAL A 128 7.35 -1.14 42.03
C VAL A 128 6.71 -2.22 42.90
N LEU A 129 5.94 -3.15 42.31
CA LEU A 129 5.32 -4.25 43.06
C LEU A 129 6.39 -5.18 43.68
N LEU A 130 7.40 -5.55 42.90
CA LEU A 130 8.54 -6.35 43.38
C LEU A 130 9.29 -5.65 44.53
N ALA A 131 9.49 -4.33 44.44
CA ALA A 131 10.12 -3.55 45.50
C ALA A 131 9.27 -3.50 46.78
N MET A 132 7.96 -3.64 46.68
CA MET A 132 7.04 -3.77 47.81
C MET A 132 6.99 -5.21 48.38
N GLY A 133 7.66 -6.16 47.74
CA GLY A 133 7.63 -7.57 48.12
C GLY A 133 6.36 -8.31 47.73
N LEU A 134 5.59 -7.77 46.77
CA LEU A 134 4.45 -8.43 46.13
C LEU A 134 4.89 -9.19 44.88
#